data_AF-N4W5L0-F1
#
_entry.id   AF-N4W5L0-F1
#
_cell.length_a   1.000
_cell.length_b   1.000
_cell.length_c   1.000
_cell.angle_alpha   90.00
_cell.angle_beta   90.00
_cell.angle_gamma   90.00
#
_symmetry.space_group_name_H-M   'P 1'
#
loop_
_entity.id
_entity.type
_entity.pdbx_description
1 polymer ?
#
loop_
_entity_poly.entity_id
_entity_poly.type
_entity_poly.pdbx_seq_one_letter_code
_entity_poly.pdbx_strand_id
1 'polypeptide(L)'
;MATPSDLAQEPSCLFRRIQELAFPALSSRKPYPSVSSIPRTSPARLAAAAASPSPTTATESTVLYLAYGSNLSSETFLGARGIRPISQINVSAPSLSLVFDLPGLPYREPTFANTALRKVPNLPDPSDPPKIPPIPPLPHPPSSTSDQTRGWSKGLIGVVYEVTSSDYATIIATEGGGSSYKQITVPCLPLPPRVSIPEKPPIELPKPFLAQTLYSPQIPDAPDDDNNDDNNDDTADPTGDDDKPGDPRKKWYWRFLKPPRRPDPAYAQPSPRYLKLITDGAAEHELPDDYQRWLRSLQPYTVTSFGQEVARLLVTALLLPLLLFFFALNKFLANKEGKLPLWLGITLGVVVNLVWMGYDGVLKPVFGDGERTEEKDDGKRSKSWTGRTSGTDEEKMGLL
;
A
#
# COMPACT_ATOMS: atom_id res chain seq x y z
N MET A 1 11.42 -0.42 -18.14
CA MET A 1 12.71 -0.12 -17.48
C MET A 1 12.46 0.99 -16.47
N ALA A 2 12.77 0.77 -15.19
CA ALA A 2 12.76 1.84 -14.20
C ALA A 2 13.93 2.79 -14.51
N THR A 3 13.69 4.10 -14.48
CA THR A 3 14.75 5.09 -14.68
C THR A 3 15.60 5.19 -13.40
N PRO A 4 16.87 5.64 -13.47
CA PRO A 4 17.69 5.84 -12.28
C PRO A 4 17.04 6.75 -11.24
N SER A 5 16.21 7.71 -11.68
CA SER A 5 15.39 8.58 -10.83
C SER A 5 14.29 7.85 -10.04
N ASP A 6 13.73 6.77 -10.59
CA ASP A 6 12.67 5.99 -9.93
C ASP A 6 13.22 5.21 -8.72
N LEU A 7 14.48 4.74 -8.80
CA LEU A 7 15.14 3.93 -7.76
C LEU A 7 15.50 4.70 -6.48
N ALA A 8 15.60 6.02 -6.53
CA ALA A 8 15.95 6.83 -5.34
C ALA A 8 14.76 7.43 -4.62
N GLN A 9 13.60 7.50 -5.25
CA GLN A 9 12.43 8.07 -4.62
C GLN A 9 11.76 7.03 -3.69
N GLU A 10 12.08 5.73 -3.80
CA GLU A 10 11.43 4.60 -3.11
C GLU A 10 11.39 4.71 -1.59
N PRO A 11 12.46 5.17 -0.94
CA PRO A 11 12.49 5.19 0.51
C PRO A 11 12.20 6.57 1.08
N SER A 12 12.06 7.61 0.25
CA SER A 12 11.61 8.94 0.69
C SER A 12 10.16 8.98 1.17
N CYS A 13 9.30 8.10 0.65
CA CYS A 13 7.91 7.99 1.07
C CYS A 13 7.75 7.08 2.30
N LEU A 14 8.51 5.98 2.36
CA LEU A 14 8.66 5.19 3.59
C LEU A 14 9.19 6.09 4.71
N PHE A 15 10.20 6.90 4.43
CA PHE A 15 10.72 7.90 5.34
C PHE A 15 9.65 8.84 5.91
N ARG A 16 8.75 9.35 5.07
CA ARG A 16 7.68 10.26 5.50
C ARG A 16 6.53 9.55 6.24
N ARG A 17 6.14 8.36 5.80
CA ARG A 17 5.17 7.52 6.53
C ARG A 17 5.71 7.14 7.91
N ILE A 18 7.01 6.86 7.98
CA ILE A 18 7.67 6.64 9.25
C ILE A 18 7.87 7.96 10.03
N GLN A 19 8.02 9.11 9.37
CA GLN A 19 8.00 10.42 10.03
C GLN A 19 6.69 10.64 10.79
N GLU A 20 5.55 10.34 10.14
CA GLU A 20 4.23 10.41 10.77
C GLU A 20 4.12 9.46 11.97
N LEU A 21 4.81 8.31 11.92
CA LEU A 21 4.83 7.33 13.01
C LEU A 21 5.76 7.68 14.16
N ALA A 22 6.92 8.23 13.84
CA ALA A 22 7.94 8.66 14.77
C ALA A 22 7.51 9.92 15.53
N PHE A 23 6.79 10.81 14.84
CA PHE A 23 6.38 12.11 15.36
C PHE A 23 4.93 12.46 15.01
N PRO A 24 3.94 11.73 15.55
CA PRO A 24 2.54 12.10 15.39
C PRO A 24 2.27 13.54 15.89
N ALA A 25 3.07 14.01 16.87
CA ALA A 25 2.98 15.35 17.45
C ALA A 25 3.60 16.50 16.62
N LEU A 26 4.40 16.21 15.59
CA LEU A 26 5.01 17.22 14.70
C LEU A 26 4.24 17.41 13.39
N SER A 27 3.23 16.59 13.10
CA SER A 27 2.26 16.90 12.03
C SER A 27 1.56 18.19 12.44
N SER A 28 1.66 19.23 11.60
CA SER A 28 1.34 20.59 12.04
C SER A 28 -0.11 20.66 12.54
N ARG A 29 -0.32 21.08 13.80
CA ARG A 29 -1.60 21.52 14.35
C ARG A 29 -2.11 22.81 13.69
N LYS A 30 -1.80 23.04 12.42
CA LYS A 30 -2.40 24.13 11.66
C LYS A 30 -3.89 23.80 11.53
N PRO A 31 -4.80 24.72 11.91
CA PRO A 31 -6.21 24.54 11.64
C PRO A 31 -6.40 24.25 10.15
N TYR A 32 -7.10 23.16 9.84
CA TYR A 32 -7.51 22.82 8.47
C TYR A 32 -9.04 22.80 8.43
N PRO A 33 -9.64 23.15 7.28
CA PRO A 33 -11.09 23.15 7.17
C PRO A 33 -11.64 21.72 7.08
N SER A 34 -12.93 21.55 7.39
CA SER A 34 -13.66 20.30 7.19
C SER A 34 -13.75 19.93 5.70
N VAL A 35 -13.85 18.65 5.37
CA VAL A 35 -14.15 18.15 4.00
C VAL A 35 -15.36 18.85 3.37
N SER A 36 -16.34 19.24 4.18
CA SER A 36 -17.54 19.95 3.73
C SER A 36 -17.25 21.32 3.12
N SER A 37 -16.05 21.89 3.34
CA SER A 37 -15.64 23.14 2.71
C SER A 37 -15.22 22.97 1.25
N ILE A 38 -14.92 21.74 0.82
CA ILE A 38 -14.51 21.46 -0.55
C ILE A 38 -15.77 21.42 -1.43
N PRO A 39 -15.86 22.26 -2.48
CA PRO A 39 -17.00 22.24 -3.39
C PRO A 39 -17.18 20.89 -4.07
N ARG A 40 -18.42 20.47 -4.29
CA ARG A 40 -18.69 19.30 -5.15
C ARG A 40 -18.36 19.63 -6.60
N THR A 41 -17.79 18.68 -7.33
CA THR A 41 -17.51 18.83 -8.76
C THR A 41 -18.82 19.07 -9.53
N SER A 42 -18.87 20.15 -10.32
CA SER A 42 -20.09 20.54 -11.04
C SER A 42 -20.37 19.60 -12.23
N PRO A 43 -21.64 19.45 -12.65
CA PRO A 43 -21.99 18.64 -13.82
C PRO A 43 -21.25 19.07 -15.09
N ALA A 44 -21.02 20.38 -15.28
CA ALA A 44 -20.24 20.90 -16.41
C ALA A 44 -18.78 20.44 -16.38
N ARG A 45 -18.14 20.44 -15.20
CA ARG A 45 -16.76 19.93 -15.03
C ARG A 45 -16.67 18.42 -15.27
N LEU A 46 -17.65 17.66 -14.79
CA LEU A 46 -17.73 16.22 -15.07
C LEU A 46 -17.94 15.94 -16.57
N ALA A 47 -18.82 16.68 -17.23
CA ALA A 47 -19.05 16.54 -18.66
C ALA A 47 -17.78 16.87 -19.47
N ALA A 48 -17.03 17.91 -19.09
CA ALA A 48 -15.76 18.25 -19.70
C ALA A 48 -14.70 17.13 -19.49
N ALA A 49 -14.61 16.58 -18.28
CA ALA A 49 -13.72 15.48 -17.96
C ALA A 49 -14.07 14.17 -18.71
N ALA A 50 -15.36 13.94 -18.97
CA ALA A 50 -15.83 12.80 -19.77
C ALA A 50 -15.63 13.00 -21.28
N ALA A 51 -15.65 14.24 -21.77
CA ALA A 51 -15.50 14.57 -23.19
C ALA A 51 -14.04 14.61 -23.67
N SER A 52 -13.08 14.94 -22.78
CA SER A 52 -11.65 15.01 -23.12
C SER A 52 -10.85 13.88 -22.46
N PRO A 53 -10.48 12.82 -23.21
CA PRO A 53 -9.58 11.78 -22.71
C PRO A 53 -8.09 12.20 -22.69
N SER A 54 -7.75 13.43 -23.07
CA SER A 54 -6.37 13.93 -23.16
C SER A 54 -6.18 15.27 -22.44
N PRO A 55 -5.05 15.48 -21.72
CA PRO A 55 -4.82 16.62 -20.83
C PRO A 55 -4.36 17.86 -21.60
N THR A 56 -5.10 18.29 -22.62
CA THR A 56 -4.69 19.45 -23.40
C THR A 56 -5.93 20.17 -23.88
N THR A 57 -6.26 21.24 -23.14
CA THR A 57 -6.94 22.49 -23.57
C THR A 57 -7.87 22.97 -22.44
N ALA A 58 -7.31 23.49 -21.35
CA ALA A 58 -8.00 24.39 -20.43
C ALA A 58 -6.97 25.16 -19.59
N THR A 59 -7.25 26.44 -19.38
CA THR A 59 -6.31 27.52 -19.09
C THR A 59 -5.72 27.55 -17.68
N GLU A 60 -5.83 26.48 -16.89
CA GLU A 60 -5.10 26.27 -15.63
C GLU A 60 -4.91 24.75 -15.47
N SER A 61 -3.66 24.26 -15.36
CA SER A 61 -3.36 22.82 -15.38
C SER A 61 -3.80 22.12 -14.09
N THR A 62 -5.07 21.72 -14.01
CA THR A 62 -5.63 20.91 -12.92
C THR A 62 -5.49 19.42 -13.20
N VAL A 63 -5.48 18.62 -12.13
CA VAL A 63 -5.37 17.15 -12.19
C VAL A 63 -6.52 16.54 -11.41
N LEU A 64 -7.20 15.57 -12.00
CA LEU A 64 -8.19 14.73 -11.30
C LEU A 64 -7.43 13.59 -10.61
N TYR A 65 -7.35 13.64 -9.28
CA TYR A 65 -6.63 12.67 -8.46
C TYR A 65 -7.60 11.79 -7.67
N LEU A 66 -7.59 10.49 -7.91
CA LEU A 66 -8.35 9.49 -7.16
C LEU A 66 -7.59 9.04 -5.90
N ALA A 67 -8.15 9.39 -4.75
CA ALA A 67 -7.72 8.93 -3.42
C ALA A 67 -8.56 7.73 -2.95
N TYR A 68 -7.87 6.76 -2.33
CA TYR A 68 -8.48 5.53 -1.79
C TYR A 68 -7.92 5.08 -0.43
N GLY A 69 -6.78 5.62 -0.02
CA GLY A 69 -6.09 5.30 1.24
C GLY A 69 -6.19 6.45 2.25
N SER A 70 -5.09 6.77 2.95
CA SER A 70 -5.05 7.85 3.95
C SER A 70 -5.41 9.24 3.38
N ASN A 71 -5.26 9.46 2.07
CA ASN A 71 -5.74 10.70 1.41
C ASN A 71 -7.26 10.89 1.44
N LEU A 72 -8.04 9.88 1.85
CA LEU A 72 -9.46 10.08 2.14
C LEU A 72 -9.68 10.91 3.41
N SER A 73 -8.74 10.94 4.35
CA SER A 73 -8.88 11.68 5.60
C SER A 73 -8.48 13.14 5.42
N SER A 74 -9.34 14.08 5.84
CA SER A 74 -8.98 15.51 5.87
C SER A 74 -7.77 15.80 6.75
N GLU A 75 -7.58 15.05 7.84
CA GLU A 75 -6.39 15.14 8.70
C GLU A 75 -5.11 14.98 7.89
N THR A 76 -5.11 14.02 6.96
CA THR A 76 -3.92 13.72 6.17
C THR A 76 -3.83 14.65 4.94
N PHE A 77 -4.94 14.80 4.21
CA PHE A 77 -4.96 15.50 2.92
C PHE A 77 -4.92 17.03 3.08
N LEU A 78 -5.80 17.60 3.91
CA LEU A 78 -5.89 19.03 4.16
C LEU A 78 -4.96 19.49 5.29
N GLY A 79 -4.76 18.64 6.30
CA GLY A 79 -3.90 18.92 7.46
C GLY A 79 -2.42 18.68 7.15
N ALA A 80 -1.99 17.42 7.26
CA ALA A 80 -0.58 17.03 7.18
C ALA A 80 0.10 17.43 5.86
N ARG A 81 -0.58 17.23 4.72
CA ARG A 81 -0.08 17.58 3.38
C ARG A 81 -0.35 19.03 2.97
N GLY A 82 -1.34 19.68 3.59
CA GLY A 82 -1.71 21.06 3.26
C GLY A 82 -2.36 21.25 1.89
N ILE A 83 -2.88 20.19 1.27
CA ILE A 83 -3.53 20.23 -0.05
C ILE A 83 -4.83 21.03 0.03
N ARG A 84 -5.17 21.78 -1.02
CA ARG A 84 -6.41 22.56 -1.10
C ARG A 84 -7.14 22.25 -2.42
N PRO A 85 -8.02 21.24 -2.43
CA PRO A 85 -8.73 20.83 -3.63
C PRO A 85 -9.69 21.92 -4.15
N ILE A 86 -9.78 22.01 -5.46
CA ILE A 86 -10.70 22.89 -6.19
C ILE A 86 -12.12 22.31 -6.12
N SER A 87 -12.25 21.00 -6.30
CA SER A 87 -13.52 20.29 -6.17
C SER A 87 -13.32 18.83 -5.79
N GLN A 88 -14.39 18.16 -5.37
CA GLN A 88 -14.37 16.73 -5.09
C GLN A 88 -15.64 16.01 -5.54
N ILE A 89 -15.50 14.71 -5.82
CA ILE A 89 -16.62 13.81 -6.09
C ILE A 89 -16.31 12.38 -5.66
N ASN A 90 -17.30 11.71 -5.07
CA ASN A 90 -17.21 10.30 -4.72
C ASN A 90 -17.33 9.46 -5.98
N VAL A 91 -16.48 8.44 -6.13
CA VAL A 91 -16.46 7.60 -7.33
C VAL A 91 -16.31 6.11 -7.00
N SER A 92 -16.72 5.28 -7.96
CA SER A 92 -16.31 3.89 -8.08
C SER A 92 -15.33 3.75 -9.23
N ALA A 93 -14.21 3.05 -9.02
CA ALA A 93 -13.26 2.63 -10.05
C ALA A 93 -13.31 1.08 -10.15
N PRO A 94 -14.19 0.52 -11.00
CA PRO A 94 -14.47 -0.92 -11.01
C PRO A 94 -13.30 -1.82 -11.41
N SER A 95 -12.31 -1.27 -12.12
CA SER A 95 -11.12 -1.99 -12.60
C SER A 95 -10.07 -2.25 -11.51
N LEU A 96 -10.20 -1.60 -10.35
CA LEU A 96 -9.28 -1.73 -9.24
C LEU A 96 -9.97 -2.35 -8.02
N SER A 97 -9.18 -2.94 -7.13
CA SER A 97 -9.56 -3.36 -5.78
C SER A 97 -8.62 -2.73 -4.77
N LEU A 98 -9.14 -2.39 -3.58
CA LEU A 98 -8.33 -1.97 -2.44
C LEU A 98 -7.65 -3.20 -1.82
N VAL A 99 -6.33 -3.15 -1.64
CA VAL A 99 -5.54 -4.18 -0.95
C VAL A 99 -4.61 -3.52 0.06
N PHE A 100 -4.11 -4.29 1.02
CA PHE A 100 -3.18 -3.82 2.04
C PHE A 100 -1.89 -4.63 1.97
N ASP A 101 -1.15 -4.47 0.87
CA ASP A 101 0.05 -5.25 0.57
C ASP A 101 1.34 -4.44 0.50
N LEU A 102 1.26 -3.12 0.71
CA LEU A 102 2.43 -2.26 0.64
C LEU A 102 3.17 -2.27 1.99
N PRO A 103 4.39 -2.82 2.07
CA PRO A 103 5.07 -3.01 3.34
C PRO A 103 5.37 -1.69 4.05
N GLY A 104 5.12 -1.67 5.36
CA GLY A 104 5.54 -0.61 6.25
C GLY A 104 6.61 -1.08 7.22
N LEU A 105 6.38 -0.86 8.51
CA LEU A 105 7.26 -1.30 9.59
C LEU A 105 6.65 -2.46 10.38
N PRO A 106 7.35 -3.59 10.52
CA PRO A 106 6.85 -4.70 11.32
C PRO A 106 6.64 -4.26 12.78
N TYR A 107 5.66 -4.87 13.44
CA TYR A 107 5.23 -4.60 14.82
C TYR A 107 4.64 -3.21 15.10
N ARG A 108 4.54 -2.32 14.10
CA ARG A 108 3.92 -1.00 14.25
C ARG A 108 2.88 -0.70 13.19
N GLU A 109 3.30 -0.59 11.94
CA GLU A 109 2.43 -0.36 10.79
C GLU A 109 2.85 -1.28 9.68
N PRO A 110 2.45 -2.55 9.75
CA PRO A 110 3.06 -3.57 8.93
C PRO A 110 2.77 -3.38 7.45
N THR A 111 1.61 -2.80 7.12
CA THR A 111 1.18 -2.60 5.74
C THR A 111 0.31 -1.35 5.57
N PHE A 112 0.32 -0.82 4.35
CA PHE A 112 -0.45 0.33 3.88
C PHE A 112 -1.33 -0.04 2.68
N ALA A 113 -2.29 0.83 2.35
CA ALA A 113 -3.19 0.63 1.23
C ALA A 113 -2.45 0.72 -0.10
N ASN A 114 -2.83 -0.16 -1.02
CA ASN A 114 -2.46 -0.15 -2.42
C ASN A 114 -3.69 -0.51 -3.25
N THR A 115 -3.56 -0.40 -4.57
CA THR A 115 -4.57 -0.88 -5.50
C THR A 115 -4.09 -2.16 -6.17
N ALA A 116 -5.01 -3.06 -6.50
CA ALA A 116 -4.72 -4.22 -7.35
C ALA A 116 -5.65 -4.20 -8.55
N LEU A 117 -5.15 -4.62 -9.72
CA LEU A 117 -6.01 -4.83 -10.88
C LEU A 117 -7.03 -5.92 -10.55
N ARG A 118 -8.31 -5.61 -10.74
CA ARG A 118 -9.38 -6.56 -10.47
C ARG A 118 -9.53 -7.51 -11.65
N LYS A 119 -9.48 -8.81 -11.37
CA LYS A 119 -9.98 -9.84 -12.30
C LYS A 119 -11.51 -9.74 -12.31
N VAL A 120 -12.07 -9.05 -13.30
CA VAL A 120 -13.51 -8.98 -13.47
C VAL A 120 -14.00 -10.38 -13.84
N PRO A 121 -14.98 -10.97 -13.13
CA PRO A 121 -15.62 -12.19 -13.59
C PRO A 121 -16.10 -11.98 -15.02
N ASN A 122 -15.87 -12.94 -15.91
CA ASN A 122 -16.39 -12.86 -17.28
C ASN A 122 -17.87 -12.50 -17.21
N LEU A 123 -18.27 -11.48 -17.98
CA LEU A 123 -19.68 -11.12 -18.10
C LEU A 123 -20.46 -12.40 -18.42
N PRO A 124 -21.57 -12.69 -17.73
CA PRO A 124 -22.42 -13.80 -18.12
C PRO A 124 -22.77 -13.62 -19.61
N ASP A 125 -22.66 -14.70 -20.37
CA ASP A 125 -22.97 -14.70 -21.80
C ASP A 125 -24.35 -14.05 -22.00
N PRO A 126 -24.50 -13.04 -22.86
CA PRO A 126 -25.80 -12.43 -23.14
C PRO A 126 -26.86 -13.44 -23.61
N SER A 127 -26.45 -14.65 -23.98
CA SER A 127 -27.29 -15.77 -24.38
C SER A 127 -27.83 -16.62 -23.21
N ASP A 128 -27.32 -16.44 -21.98
CA ASP A 128 -27.74 -17.21 -20.78
C ASP A 128 -28.09 -16.26 -19.62
N PRO A 129 -29.36 -15.85 -19.46
CA PRO A 129 -29.77 -14.91 -18.43
C PRO A 129 -29.53 -15.49 -17.02
N PRO A 130 -28.97 -14.70 -16.07
CA PRO A 130 -28.72 -15.19 -14.72
C PRO A 130 -30.04 -15.60 -14.07
N LYS A 131 -30.18 -16.89 -13.73
CA LYS A 131 -31.27 -17.39 -12.91
C LYS A 131 -31.27 -16.62 -11.59
N ILE A 132 -32.33 -15.87 -11.32
CA ILE A 132 -32.52 -15.17 -10.05
C ILE A 132 -32.44 -16.24 -8.95
N PRO A 133 -31.44 -16.19 -8.04
CA PRO A 133 -31.41 -17.13 -6.94
C PRO A 133 -32.65 -16.91 -6.06
N PRO A 134 -33.33 -17.97 -5.59
CA PRO A 134 -34.42 -17.83 -4.64
C PRO A 134 -33.91 -17.07 -3.40
N ILE A 135 -34.79 -16.25 -2.83
CA ILE A 135 -34.53 -15.40 -1.66
C ILE A 135 -33.73 -16.20 -0.61
N PRO A 136 -32.52 -15.75 -0.20
CA PRO A 136 -31.76 -16.45 0.81
C PRO A 136 -32.55 -16.47 2.12
N PRO A 137 -32.65 -17.62 2.83
CA PRO A 137 -33.17 -17.63 4.18
C PRO A 137 -32.32 -16.73 5.09
N LEU A 138 -32.95 -16.18 6.13
CA LEU A 138 -32.33 -15.31 7.14
C LEU A 138 -30.98 -15.89 7.62
N PRO A 139 -29.91 -15.08 7.72
CA PRO A 139 -28.58 -15.59 8.05
C PRO A 139 -28.54 -16.21 9.45
N HIS A 140 -28.11 -17.47 9.52
CA HIS A 140 -27.76 -18.17 10.76
C HIS A 140 -26.51 -17.55 11.42
N PRO A 141 -26.37 -17.61 12.76
CA PRO A 141 -25.20 -17.09 13.45
C PRO A 141 -23.91 -17.82 13.01
N PRO A 142 -22.79 -17.10 12.85
CA PRO A 142 -21.61 -17.63 12.17
C PRO A 142 -20.89 -18.69 13.00
N SER A 143 -20.71 -19.87 12.41
CA SER A 143 -19.77 -20.90 12.83
C SER A 143 -18.35 -20.46 12.47
N SER A 144 -17.44 -20.59 13.41
CA SER A 144 -16.02 -20.26 13.34
C SER A 144 -15.25 -21.16 12.37
N THR A 145 -14.70 -20.62 11.27
CA THR A 145 -13.41 -21.01 10.66
C THR A 145 -13.11 -20.20 9.39
N SER A 146 -12.00 -19.46 9.41
CA SER A 146 -11.07 -19.17 8.28
C SER A 146 -11.59 -18.54 6.97
N ASP A 147 -12.37 -17.45 7.00
CA ASP A 147 -12.65 -16.67 5.78
C ASP A 147 -12.60 -15.16 6.06
N GLN A 148 -11.39 -14.60 6.19
CA GLN A 148 -11.17 -13.15 6.29
C GLN A 148 -11.43 -12.43 4.95
N THR A 149 -11.90 -13.15 3.95
CA THR A 149 -12.37 -12.66 2.65
C THR A 149 -13.88 -12.79 2.49
N ARG A 150 -14.67 -12.20 3.40
CA ARG A 150 -15.95 -11.60 2.95
C ARG A 150 -15.61 -10.39 2.06
N GLY A 151 -15.14 -10.72 0.86
CA GLY A 151 -14.36 -9.88 -0.02
C GLY A 151 -15.23 -8.80 -0.64
N TRP A 152 -14.79 -7.55 -0.50
CA TRP A 152 -15.40 -6.45 -1.21
C TRP A 152 -15.22 -6.64 -2.73
N SER A 153 -16.33 -6.88 -3.42
CA SER A 153 -16.36 -7.21 -4.84
C SER A 153 -16.91 -6.09 -5.73
N LYS A 154 -17.12 -4.88 -5.20
CA LYS A 154 -17.72 -3.77 -5.98
C LYS A 154 -16.68 -2.84 -6.63
N GLY A 155 -15.42 -3.26 -6.64
CA GLY A 155 -14.30 -2.46 -7.14
C GLY A 155 -13.90 -1.34 -6.17
N LEU A 156 -12.89 -0.56 -6.51
CA LEU A 156 -12.36 0.48 -5.63
C LEU A 156 -13.38 1.60 -5.44
N ILE A 157 -13.66 1.98 -4.20
CA ILE A 157 -14.45 3.18 -3.88
C ILE A 157 -13.51 4.22 -3.31
N GLY A 158 -13.64 5.45 -3.76
CA GLY A 158 -12.78 6.54 -3.34
C GLY A 158 -13.35 7.90 -3.67
N VAL A 159 -12.49 8.91 -3.57
CA VAL A 159 -12.82 10.31 -3.85
C VAL A 159 -11.88 10.82 -4.91
N VAL A 160 -12.43 11.40 -5.97
CA VAL A 160 -11.64 12.18 -6.92
C VAL A 160 -11.61 13.62 -6.43
N TYR A 161 -10.41 14.14 -6.22
CA TYR A 161 -10.15 15.55 -5.99
C TYR A 161 -9.63 16.19 -7.28
N GLU A 162 -10.19 17.34 -7.63
CA GLU A 162 -9.56 18.23 -8.60
C GLU A 162 -8.54 19.10 -7.87
N VAL A 163 -7.27 18.97 -8.21
CA VAL A 163 -6.16 19.68 -7.56
C VAL A 163 -5.34 20.47 -8.57
N THR A 164 -4.63 21.49 -8.10
CA THR A 164 -3.66 22.22 -8.92
C THR A 164 -2.44 21.34 -9.24
N SER A 165 -1.69 21.67 -10.29
CA SER A 165 -0.43 20.95 -10.59
C SER A 165 0.60 21.01 -9.45
N SER A 166 0.64 22.09 -8.67
CA SER A 166 1.54 22.22 -7.51
C SER A 166 1.12 21.30 -6.36
N ASP A 167 -0.18 21.22 -6.09
CA ASP A 167 -0.74 20.32 -5.08
C ASP A 167 -0.55 18.87 -5.51
N TYR A 168 -0.74 18.57 -6.80
CA TYR A 168 -0.46 17.26 -7.34
C TYR A 168 1.01 16.87 -7.19
N ALA A 169 1.95 17.77 -7.50
CA ALA A 169 3.37 17.53 -7.26
C ALA A 169 3.67 17.25 -5.77
N THR A 170 2.97 17.92 -4.86
CA THR A 170 3.06 17.66 -3.42
C THR A 170 2.52 16.28 -3.05
N ILE A 171 1.39 15.85 -3.65
CA ILE A 171 0.84 14.50 -3.46
C ILE A 171 1.85 13.46 -3.94
N ILE A 172 2.39 13.61 -5.15
CA ILE A 172 3.41 12.70 -5.71
C ILE A 172 4.64 12.62 -4.79
N ALA A 173 5.14 13.76 -4.32
CA ALA A 173 6.29 13.82 -3.42
C ALA A 173 6.02 13.27 -2.01
N THR A 174 4.76 13.23 -1.56
CA THR A 174 4.39 12.73 -0.22
C THR A 174 4.01 11.25 -0.23
N GLU A 175 3.41 10.75 -1.31
CA GLU A 175 2.96 9.36 -1.45
C GLU A 175 4.05 8.42 -1.99
N GLY A 176 5.09 8.96 -2.64
CA GLY A 176 6.09 8.16 -3.35
C GLY A 176 5.66 7.82 -4.77
N GLY A 177 4.94 8.74 -5.43
CA GLY A 177 4.67 8.65 -6.87
C GLY A 177 5.98 8.79 -7.64
N GLY A 178 6.29 7.82 -8.50
CA GLY A 178 7.58 7.69 -9.18
C GLY A 178 8.50 6.63 -8.57
N SER A 179 8.14 6.02 -7.44
CA SER A 179 9.01 5.04 -6.79
C SER A 179 8.33 3.81 -6.21
N SER A 180 7.67 3.97 -5.05
CA SER A 180 6.82 2.92 -4.48
C SER A 180 5.53 2.81 -5.27
N TYR A 181 5.00 3.94 -5.76
CA TYR A 181 3.81 3.95 -6.61
C TYR A 181 4.14 4.47 -8.00
N LYS A 182 3.63 3.78 -9.01
CA LYS A 182 3.48 4.30 -10.37
C LYS A 182 2.17 5.05 -10.49
N GLN A 183 2.20 6.12 -11.26
CA GLN A 183 1.01 6.83 -11.65
C GLN A 183 0.29 6.04 -12.75
N ILE A 184 -0.99 5.78 -12.56
CA ILE A 184 -1.86 5.15 -13.54
C ILE A 184 -3.12 5.98 -13.74
N THR A 185 -3.68 5.94 -14.95
CA THR A 185 -4.96 6.56 -15.26
C THR A 185 -6.05 5.50 -15.22
N VAL A 186 -7.14 5.76 -14.49
CA VAL A 186 -8.23 4.80 -14.32
C VAL A 186 -9.60 5.41 -14.60
N PRO A 187 -10.53 4.63 -15.18
CA PRO A 187 -11.90 5.06 -15.37
C PRO A 187 -12.65 5.08 -14.04
N CYS A 188 -13.29 6.21 -13.76
CA CYS A 188 -14.07 6.48 -12.56
C CYS A 188 -15.54 6.72 -12.94
N LEU A 189 -16.44 6.10 -12.19
CA LEU A 189 -17.88 6.28 -12.26
C LEU A 189 -18.33 7.17 -11.08
N PRO A 190 -18.90 8.36 -11.34
CA PRO A 190 -19.48 9.21 -10.31
C PRO A 190 -20.52 8.46 -9.47
N LEU A 191 -20.41 8.54 -8.14
CA LEU A 191 -21.43 8.03 -7.23
C LEU A 191 -22.48 9.12 -6.95
N PRO A 192 -23.78 8.77 -6.96
CA PRO A 192 -24.84 9.73 -6.67
C PRO A 192 -24.77 10.19 -5.20
N PRO A 193 -25.22 11.42 -4.89
CA PRO A 193 -25.36 11.89 -3.51
C PRO A 193 -26.34 11.02 -2.71
N ARG A 194 -26.13 10.90 -1.40
CA ARG A 194 -27.03 10.17 -0.47
C ARG A 194 -28.49 10.64 -0.52
N VAL A 195 -28.70 11.93 -0.77
CA VAL A 195 -30.02 12.53 -0.91
C VAL A 195 -30.13 13.13 -2.31
N SER A 196 -30.90 12.48 -3.17
CA SER A 196 -31.39 13.08 -4.41
C SER A 196 -32.91 13.10 -4.34
N ILE A 197 -33.50 14.30 -4.30
CA ILE A 197 -34.92 14.45 -4.59
C ILE A 197 -35.02 14.20 -6.10
N PRO A 198 -35.74 13.17 -6.58
CA PRO A 198 -35.83 12.91 -8.01
C PRO A 198 -36.71 13.99 -8.64
N GLU A 199 -36.11 15.11 -9.06
CA GLU A 199 -36.87 16.17 -9.71
C GLU A 199 -37.21 15.82 -11.17
N LYS A 200 -36.58 14.79 -11.78
CA LYS A 200 -36.90 14.29 -13.12
C LYS A 200 -36.74 12.77 -13.29
N PRO A 201 -37.68 12.09 -13.98
CA PRO A 201 -37.68 10.65 -14.19
C PRO A 201 -37.07 10.23 -15.55
N PRO A 202 -35.81 10.60 -15.82
CA PRO A 202 -34.87 9.53 -16.18
C PRO A 202 -33.58 9.62 -15.36
N ILE A 203 -33.20 8.52 -14.73
CA ILE A 203 -31.88 8.37 -14.10
C ILE A 203 -30.85 8.34 -15.24
N GLU A 204 -30.28 9.48 -15.59
CA GLU A 204 -29.13 9.53 -16.50
C GLU A 204 -27.98 8.75 -15.85
N LEU A 205 -27.53 7.67 -16.48
CA LEU A 205 -26.39 6.91 -15.98
C LEU A 205 -25.15 7.82 -15.95
N PRO A 206 -24.41 7.86 -14.82
CA PRO A 206 -23.25 8.72 -14.69
C PRO A 206 -22.18 8.31 -15.71
N LYS A 207 -21.76 9.25 -16.57
CA LYS A 207 -20.73 9.01 -17.58
C LYS A 207 -19.38 8.79 -16.90
N PRO A 208 -18.60 7.78 -17.33
CA PRO A 208 -17.24 7.59 -16.81
C PRO A 208 -16.33 8.75 -17.23
N PHE A 209 -15.36 9.06 -16.38
CA PHE A 209 -14.27 9.98 -16.68
C PHE A 209 -12.94 9.40 -16.19
N LEU A 210 -11.82 9.93 -16.66
CA LEU A 210 -10.49 9.45 -16.29
C LEU A 210 -9.92 10.23 -15.11
N ALA A 211 -9.33 9.52 -14.14
CA ALA A 211 -8.59 10.12 -13.03
C ALA A 211 -7.21 9.47 -12.88
N GLN A 212 -6.25 10.25 -12.41
CA GLN A 212 -4.92 9.79 -12.02
C GLN A 212 -4.98 9.17 -10.63
N THR A 213 -4.33 8.03 -10.45
CA THR A 213 -4.15 7.41 -9.14
C THR A 213 -2.77 6.79 -9.02
N LEU A 214 -2.45 6.33 -7.82
CA LEU A 214 -1.17 5.75 -7.47
C LEU A 214 -1.33 4.25 -7.28
N TYR A 215 -0.47 3.46 -7.91
CA TYR A 215 -0.46 2.00 -7.85
C TYR A 215 0.96 1.48 -7.70
N SER A 216 1.23 0.62 -6.72
CA SER A 216 2.52 -0.06 -6.58
C SER A 216 2.48 -1.41 -7.31
N PRO A 217 3.12 -1.54 -8.49
CA PRO A 217 3.16 -2.81 -9.21
C PRO A 217 4.11 -3.80 -8.57
N GLN A 218 3.71 -5.07 -8.57
CA GLN A 218 4.60 -6.18 -8.31
C GLN A 218 5.58 -6.28 -9.49
N ILE A 219 6.86 -6.03 -9.27
CA ILE A 219 7.90 -6.22 -10.30
C ILE A 219 8.11 -7.73 -10.47
N PRO A 220 7.89 -8.31 -11.66
CA PRO A 220 8.15 -9.72 -11.89
C PRO A 220 9.62 -10.05 -11.63
N ASP A 221 9.86 -11.21 -11.02
CA ASP A 221 11.20 -11.74 -10.85
C ASP A 221 11.89 -11.91 -12.21
N ALA A 222 13.22 -11.88 -12.23
CA ALA A 222 13.93 -12.34 -13.42
C ALA A 222 13.53 -13.80 -13.66
N PRO A 223 13.27 -14.23 -14.91
CA PRO A 223 13.05 -15.64 -15.18
C PRO A 223 14.25 -16.41 -14.62
N ASP A 224 13.96 -17.48 -13.88
CA ASP A 224 14.97 -18.45 -13.46
C ASP A 224 15.51 -19.10 -14.74
N ASP A 225 16.70 -18.67 -15.18
CA ASP A 225 17.50 -19.51 -16.06
C ASP A 225 18.09 -20.59 -15.16
N ASP A 226 17.70 -21.84 -15.36
CA ASP A 226 18.25 -23.02 -14.66
C ASP A 226 19.77 -23.24 -14.86
N ASN A 227 20.49 -22.27 -15.44
CA ASN A 227 21.94 -22.29 -15.56
C ASN A 227 22.57 -21.54 -14.40
N ASN A 228 22.78 -22.30 -13.33
CA ASN A 228 23.55 -21.95 -12.17
C ASN A 228 25.04 -21.78 -12.57
N ASP A 229 25.41 -20.65 -13.16
CA ASP A 229 26.82 -20.24 -13.28
C ASP A 229 27.13 -19.23 -12.17
N ASP A 230 27.17 -19.78 -10.96
CA ASP A 230 27.58 -19.12 -9.71
C ASP A 230 29.12 -18.97 -9.65
N ASN A 231 29.77 -18.74 -10.80
CA ASN A 231 31.20 -18.46 -10.86
C ASN A 231 31.42 -16.98 -11.13
N ASN A 232 31.81 -16.28 -10.07
CA ASN A 232 32.64 -15.09 -10.17
C ASN A 232 33.71 -15.30 -11.25
N ASP A 233 33.75 -14.45 -12.27
CA ASP A 233 35.05 -13.98 -12.73
C ASP A 233 34.95 -12.57 -13.32
N ASP A 234 35.73 -11.65 -12.74
CA ASP A 234 36.04 -10.32 -13.28
C ASP A 234 37.16 -10.44 -14.35
N THR A 235 37.12 -11.48 -15.20
CA THR A 235 38.04 -11.63 -16.33
C THR A 235 37.32 -11.35 -17.63
N ALA A 236 37.60 -10.17 -18.18
CA ALA A 236 37.18 -9.79 -19.53
C ALA A 236 37.88 -10.71 -20.56
N ASP A 237 37.12 -11.62 -21.17
CA ASP A 237 37.49 -12.26 -22.43
C ASP A 237 37.18 -11.30 -23.59
N PRO A 238 38.16 -10.88 -24.42
CA PRO A 238 37.97 -9.78 -25.38
C PRO A 238 37.38 -10.23 -26.72
N THR A 239 36.76 -11.41 -26.82
CA THR A 239 36.20 -11.89 -28.11
C THR A 239 34.82 -12.52 -27.98
N GLY A 240 33.77 -11.70 -28.01
CA GLY A 240 32.39 -12.17 -28.14
C GLY A 240 31.38 -11.02 -28.24
N ASP A 241 30.71 -10.91 -29.40
CA ASP A 241 29.65 -9.95 -29.72
C ASP A 241 28.37 -10.18 -28.88
N ASP A 242 28.38 -9.82 -27.59
CA ASP A 242 27.17 -9.80 -26.75
C ASP A 242 26.91 -8.42 -26.14
N ASP A 243 26.55 -7.48 -27.03
CA ASP A 243 26.22 -6.09 -26.73
C ASP A 243 24.82 -5.93 -26.09
N LYS A 244 24.51 -6.73 -25.06
CA LYS A 244 23.33 -6.52 -24.19
C LYS A 244 23.78 -6.29 -22.76
N PRO A 245 23.50 -5.12 -22.15
CA PRO A 245 23.83 -4.91 -20.75
C PRO A 245 23.12 -5.98 -19.91
N GLY A 246 23.92 -6.79 -19.20
CA GLY A 246 23.42 -7.88 -18.37
C GLY A 246 22.36 -7.39 -17.39
N ASP A 247 21.31 -8.18 -17.20
CA ASP A 247 20.17 -7.80 -16.37
C ASP A 247 20.64 -7.54 -14.92
N PRO A 248 20.52 -6.30 -14.40
CA PRO A 248 20.97 -5.96 -13.05
C PRO A 248 20.25 -6.78 -11.97
N ARG A 249 19.10 -7.40 -12.30
CA ARG A 249 18.34 -8.29 -11.41
C ARG A 249 19.05 -9.60 -11.09
N LYS A 250 19.99 -10.03 -11.94
CA LYS A 250 20.76 -11.28 -11.77
C LYS A 250 21.95 -11.12 -10.80
N LYS A 251 22.34 -9.90 -10.44
CA LYS A 251 23.52 -9.65 -9.59
C LYS A 251 23.21 -9.88 -8.11
N TRP A 252 24.17 -10.42 -7.35
CA TRP A 252 23.96 -10.79 -5.94
C TRP A 252 23.45 -9.62 -5.07
N TYR A 253 23.94 -8.41 -5.31
CA TYR A 253 23.58 -7.22 -4.54
C TYR A 253 22.15 -6.73 -4.82
N TRP A 254 21.51 -7.18 -5.91
CA TRP A 254 20.13 -6.84 -6.24
C TRP A 254 19.17 -7.25 -5.11
N ARG A 255 19.50 -8.30 -4.35
CA ARG A 255 18.70 -8.73 -3.19
C ARG A 255 18.49 -7.61 -2.16
N PHE A 256 19.44 -6.69 -2.03
CA PHE A 256 19.38 -5.56 -1.08
C PHE A 256 18.68 -4.33 -1.65
N LEU A 257 18.60 -4.22 -2.98
CA LEU A 257 17.93 -3.13 -3.68
C LEU A 257 16.48 -3.46 -4.06
N LYS A 258 16.12 -4.74 -4.07
CA LYS A 258 14.77 -5.21 -4.39
C LYS A 258 13.81 -4.82 -3.25
N PRO A 259 12.68 -4.15 -3.55
CA PRO A 259 11.65 -3.87 -2.55
C PRO A 259 11.20 -5.16 -1.85
N PRO A 260 10.98 -5.15 -0.52
CA PRO A 260 10.54 -6.33 0.21
C PRO A 260 9.20 -6.81 -0.36
N ARG A 261 9.15 -8.06 -0.83
CA ARG A 261 7.94 -8.67 -1.39
C ARG A 261 7.33 -9.63 -0.38
N ARG A 262 6.08 -9.39 0.01
CA ARG A 262 5.33 -10.36 0.81
C ARG A 262 4.75 -11.45 -0.12
N PRO A 263 4.88 -12.75 0.23
CA PRO A 263 4.39 -13.84 -0.62
C PRO A 263 2.87 -13.80 -0.86
N ASP A 264 2.11 -13.39 0.16
CA ASP A 264 0.66 -13.26 0.11
C ASP A 264 0.26 -11.78 0.37
N PRO A 265 -0.23 -11.06 -0.66
CA PRO A 265 -0.73 -9.69 -0.54
C PRO A 265 -1.89 -9.51 0.45
N ALA A 266 -2.63 -10.56 0.78
CA ALA A 266 -3.77 -10.51 1.70
C ALA A 266 -3.41 -10.89 3.15
N TYR A 267 -2.15 -11.26 3.40
CA TYR A 267 -1.72 -11.78 4.70
C TYR A 267 -1.65 -10.71 5.79
N ALA A 268 -0.98 -9.60 5.46
CA ALA A 268 -0.63 -8.55 6.41
C ALA A 268 -1.85 -7.69 6.79
N GLN A 269 -1.90 -7.28 8.04
CA GLN A 269 -2.98 -6.46 8.59
C GLN A 269 -2.52 -5.01 8.77
N PRO A 270 -3.30 -4.02 8.29
CA PRO A 270 -2.98 -2.61 8.51
C PRO A 270 -3.11 -2.23 9.99
N SER A 271 -2.40 -1.18 10.41
CA SER A 271 -2.46 -0.72 11.79
C SER A 271 -3.84 -0.15 12.16
N PRO A 272 -4.22 -0.15 13.46
CA PRO A 272 -5.46 0.48 13.92
C PRO A 272 -5.50 1.99 13.57
N ARG A 273 -4.35 2.67 13.68
CA ARG A 273 -4.22 4.09 13.34
C ARG A 273 -4.48 4.32 11.84
N TYR A 274 -3.88 3.50 10.98
CA TYR A 274 -4.01 3.66 9.54
C TYR A 274 -5.43 3.32 9.06
N LEU A 275 -6.04 2.26 9.58
CA LEU A 275 -7.44 1.94 9.31
C LEU A 275 -8.37 3.07 9.76
N LYS A 276 -8.10 3.68 10.93
CA LYS A 276 -8.87 4.84 11.41
C LYS A 276 -8.87 5.99 10.41
N LEU A 277 -7.73 6.32 9.79
CA LEU A 277 -7.68 7.37 8.75
C LEU A 277 -8.60 7.03 7.57
N ILE A 278 -8.60 5.79 7.11
CA ILE A 278 -9.43 5.36 5.98
C ILE A 278 -10.91 5.34 6.37
N THR A 279 -11.26 4.82 7.55
CA THR A 279 -12.64 4.77 8.02
C THR A 279 -13.23 6.14 8.32
N ASP A 280 -12.43 7.03 8.93
CA ASP A 280 -12.83 8.40 9.24
C ASP A 280 -13.01 9.18 7.93
N GLY A 281 -12.05 9.09 7.00
CA GLY A 281 -12.16 9.70 5.67
C GLY A 281 -13.38 9.19 4.89
N ALA A 282 -13.65 7.88 4.92
CA ALA A 282 -14.84 7.31 4.29
C ALA A 282 -16.15 7.87 4.88
N ALA A 283 -16.18 8.15 6.19
CA ALA A 283 -17.31 8.76 6.86
C ALA A 283 -17.42 10.27 6.56
N GLU A 284 -16.32 11.02 6.59
CA GLU A 284 -16.23 12.45 6.25
C GLU A 284 -16.74 12.73 4.84
N HIS A 285 -16.46 11.83 3.90
CA HIS A 285 -16.91 11.91 2.51
C HIS A 285 -18.28 11.27 2.26
N GLU A 286 -18.94 10.73 3.29
CA GLU A 286 -20.24 10.08 3.16
C GLU A 286 -20.25 8.94 2.12
N LEU A 287 -19.15 8.18 2.01
CA LEU A 287 -19.05 7.04 1.09
C LEU A 287 -20.18 6.01 1.36
N PRO A 288 -20.50 5.12 0.39
CA PRO A 288 -21.59 4.14 0.54
C PRO A 288 -21.56 3.37 1.87
N ASP A 289 -22.71 3.18 2.51
CA ASP A 289 -22.79 2.58 3.85
C ASP A 289 -22.27 1.15 3.92
N ASP A 290 -22.44 0.39 2.84
CA ASP A 290 -21.91 -0.96 2.70
C ASP A 290 -20.38 -0.97 2.59
N TYR A 291 -19.79 0.00 1.88
CA TYR A 291 -18.34 0.19 1.84
C TYR A 291 -17.80 0.57 3.22
N GLN A 292 -18.44 1.49 3.92
CA GLN A 292 -18.04 1.85 5.28
C GLN A 292 -18.17 0.67 6.26
N ARG A 293 -19.23 -0.14 6.16
CA ARG A 293 -19.40 -1.36 6.95
C ARG A 293 -18.30 -2.37 6.65
N TRP A 294 -17.94 -2.54 5.39
CA TRP A 294 -16.82 -3.41 4.99
C TRP A 294 -15.49 -2.90 5.56
N LEU A 295 -15.17 -1.62 5.43
CA LEU A 295 -13.95 -1.04 6.01
C LEU A 295 -13.86 -1.25 7.53
N ARG A 296 -14.97 -1.08 8.25
CA ARG A 296 -15.03 -1.33 9.71
C ARG A 296 -14.92 -2.80 10.09
N SER A 297 -15.17 -3.72 9.16
CA SER A 297 -15.03 -5.16 9.39
C SER A 297 -13.60 -5.68 9.21
N LEU A 298 -12.69 -4.85 8.68
CA LEU A 298 -11.29 -5.22 8.49
C LEU A 298 -10.59 -5.40 9.84
N GLN A 299 -9.84 -6.49 10.00
CA GLN A 299 -9.10 -6.77 11.22
C GLN A 299 -7.84 -5.88 11.31
N PRO A 300 -7.75 -4.98 12.32
CA PRO A 300 -6.53 -4.22 12.56
C PRO A 300 -5.43 -5.12 13.15
N TYR A 301 -4.17 -4.84 12.82
CA TYR A 301 -3.02 -5.43 13.47
C TYR A 301 -2.98 -5.04 14.96
N THR A 302 -2.82 -6.03 15.84
CA THR A 302 -2.55 -5.79 17.26
C THR A 302 -1.41 -6.65 17.75
N VAL A 303 -0.62 -6.11 18.67
CA VAL A 303 0.44 -6.83 19.37
C VAL A 303 -0.22 -7.72 20.42
N THR A 304 0.02 -9.02 20.36
CA THR A 304 -0.64 -10.04 21.18
C THR A 304 0.27 -10.68 22.22
N SER A 305 1.59 -10.63 22.01
CA SER A 305 2.59 -11.23 22.90
C SER A 305 3.56 -10.21 23.48
N PHE A 306 4.14 -10.54 24.65
CA PHE A 306 5.21 -9.73 25.24
C PHE A 306 6.46 -9.71 24.33
N GLY A 307 6.74 -10.81 23.63
CA GLY A 307 7.83 -10.89 22.66
C GLY A 307 7.66 -9.86 21.54
N GLN A 308 6.47 -9.76 20.95
CA GLN A 308 6.15 -8.77 19.93
C GLN A 308 6.30 -7.34 20.46
N GLU A 309 5.96 -7.06 21.71
CA GLU A 309 6.13 -5.71 22.29
C GLU A 309 7.62 -5.37 22.49
N VAL A 310 8.44 -6.34 22.88
CA VAL A 310 9.91 -6.18 22.93
C VAL A 310 10.46 -5.94 21.52
N ALA A 311 10.05 -6.74 20.53
CA ALA A 311 10.48 -6.55 19.14
C ALA A 311 10.06 -5.18 18.60
N ARG A 312 8.84 -4.74 18.89
CA ARG A 312 8.35 -3.40 18.57
C ARG A 312 9.26 -2.32 19.13
N LEU A 313 9.64 -2.44 20.40
CA LEU A 313 10.54 -1.49 21.06
C LEU A 313 11.94 -1.54 20.42
N LEU A 314 12.49 -2.72 20.16
CA LEU A 314 13.81 -2.90 19.54
C LEU A 314 13.87 -2.31 18.13
N VAL A 315 12.93 -2.67 17.25
CA VAL A 315 12.84 -2.14 15.88
C VAL A 315 12.68 -0.62 15.92
N THR A 316 11.85 -0.10 16.83
CA THR A 316 11.70 1.35 17.02
C THR A 316 12.99 2.00 17.47
N ALA A 317 13.64 1.47 18.51
CA ALA A 317 14.85 2.04 19.09
C ALA A 317 16.02 2.01 18.10
N LEU A 318 16.06 1.01 17.21
CA LEU A 318 17.04 0.92 16.14
C LEU A 318 16.73 1.91 15.01
N LEU A 319 15.48 1.94 14.54
CA LEU A 319 15.13 2.65 13.30
C LEU A 319 14.86 4.14 13.52
N LEU A 320 14.24 4.53 14.64
CA LEU A 320 13.90 5.92 14.95
C LEU A 320 15.11 6.87 14.95
N PRO A 321 16.23 6.59 15.64
CA PRO A 321 17.39 7.48 15.61
C PRO A 321 18.03 7.53 14.22
N LEU A 322 18.02 6.42 13.49
CA LEU A 322 18.50 6.38 12.11
C LEU A 322 17.65 7.32 11.25
N LEU A 323 16.33 7.24 11.32
CA LEU A 323 15.42 8.12 10.59
C LEU A 323 15.60 9.59 10.99
N LEU A 324 15.75 9.87 12.29
CA LEU A 324 16.08 11.21 12.79
C LEU A 324 17.37 11.77 12.20
N PHE A 325 18.40 10.95 12.10
CA PHE A 325 19.65 11.31 11.44
C PHE A 325 19.42 11.64 9.97
N PHE A 326 18.69 10.79 9.23
CA PHE A 326 18.30 11.07 7.84
C PHE A 326 17.43 12.34 7.73
N PHE A 327 16.58 12.67 8.73
CA PHE A 327 15.76 13.90 8.74
C PHE A 327 16.63 15.14 8.88
N ALA A 328 17.58 15.11 9.82
CA ALA A 328 18.54 16.17 9.98
C ALA A 328 19.38 16.34 8.71
N LEU A 329 19.91 15.24 8.18
CA LEU A 329 20.74 15.21 6.99
C LEU A 329 20.00 15.76 5.76
N ASN A 330 18.74 15.36 5.56
CA ASN A 330 17.89 15.90 4.50
C ASN A 330 17.69 17.41 4.65
N LYS A 331 17.43 17.92 5.87
CA LYS A 331 17.27 19.37 6.08
C LYS A 331 18.53 20.16 5.69
N PHE A 332 19.71 19.55 5.82
CA PHE A 332 20.98 20.17 5.41
C PHE A 332 21.30 20.01 3.92
N LEU A 333 20.86 18.92 3.28
CA LEU A 333 21.21 18.58 1.89
C LEU A 333 20.08 18.78 0.87
N ALA A 334 18.86 19.12 1.30
CA ALA A 334 17.74 19.32 0.39
C ALA A 334 18.03 20.48 -0.56
N ASN A 335 18.02 20.18 -1.85
CA ASN A 335 18.09 21.19 -2.91
C ASN A 335 16.88 22.12 -2.84
N LYS A 336 16.93 23.29 -3.51
CA LYS A 336 15.84 24.29 -3.55
C LYS A 336 14.47 23.74 -4.01
N GLU A 337 14.45 22.54 -4.60
CA GLU A 337 13.26 21.81 -5.06
C GLU A 337 12.69 20.81 -4.02
N GLY A 338 13.32 20.65 -2.85
CA GLY A 338 12.87 19.73 -1.80
C GLY A 338 13.02 18.24 -2.14
N LYS A 339 13.74 17.89 -3.22
CA LYS A 339 14.02 16.52 -3.64
C LYS A 339 15.23 15.95 -2.90
N LEU A 340 15.11 14.71 -2.42
CA LEU A 340 16.20 13.99 -1.77
C LEU A 340 17.30 13.63 -2.79
N PRO A 341 18.59 13.69 -2.38
CA PRO A 341 19.69 13.18 -3.20
C PRO A 341 19.49 11.70 -3.55
N LEU A 342 19.84 11.32 -4.79
CA LEU A 342 19.61 9.98 -5.32
C LEU A 342 20.14 8.85 -4.42
N TRP A 343 21.37 9.02 -3.93
CA TRP A 343 22.06 8.07 -3.07
C TRP A 343 21.39 7.94 -1.69
N LEU A 344 20.82 9.02 -1.17
CA LEU A 344 20.15 9.06 0.13
C LEU A 344 18.83 8.30 0.08
N GLY A 345 18.17 8.37 -1.08
CA GLY A 345 17.14 7.42 -1.48
C GLY A 345 17.64 5.99 -1.34
N ILE A 346 18.45 5.54 -2.29
CA ILE A 346 18.90 4.14 -2.39
C ILE A 346 19.35 3.56 -1.02
N THR A 347 20.15 4.29 -0.24
CA THR A 347 20.60 3.86 1.09
C THR A 347 19.46 3.55 2.07
N LEU A 348 18.42 4.38 2.12
CA LEU A 348 17.29 4.12 3.00
C LEU A 348 16.42 2.94 2.52
N GLY A 349 16.36 2.70 1.21
CA GLY A 349 15.70 1.51 0.64
C GLY A 349 16.39 0.23 1.07
N VAL A 350 17.72 0.22 1.01
CA VAL A 350 18.56 -0.88 1.52
C VAL A 350 18.33 -1.09 3.02
N VAL A 351 18.27 -0.01 3.82
CA VAL A 351 17.98 -0.12 5.27
C VAL A 351 16.63 -0.78 5.53
N VAL A 352 15.57 -0.35 4.84
CA VAL A 352 14.22 -0.94 5.03
C VAL A 352 14.23 -2.41 4.62
N ASN A 353 14.88 -2.75 3.52
CA ASN A 353 15.01 -4.14 3.09
C ASN A 353 15.77 -4.99 4.12
N LEU A 354 16.89 -4.50 4.66
CA LEU A 354 17.62 -5.17 5.73
C LEU A 354 16.78 -5.39 7.00
N VAL A 355 15.91 -4.42 7.35
CA VAL A 355 14.97 -4.58 8.47
C VAL A 355 13.99 -5.73 8.19
N TRP A 356 13.44 -5.82 6.98
CA TRP A 356 12.54 -6.90 6.59
C TRP A 356 13.26 -8.26 6.52
N MET A 357 14.49 -8.31 6.01
CA MET A 357 15.32 -9.52 6.03
C MET A 357 15.61 -9.98 7.46
N GLY A 358 15.98 -9.06 8.36
CA GLY A 358 16.18 -9.36 9.78
C GLY A 358 14.88 -9.75 10.49
N TYR A 359 13.76 -9.19 10.06
CA TYR A 359 12.45 -9.58 10.55
C TYR A 359 12.10 -11.02 10.18
N ASP A 360 12.16 -11.37 8.89
CA ASP A 360 11.81 -12.72 8.43
C ASP A 360 12.80 -13.78 8.95
N GLY A 361 14.09 -13.44 9.07
CA GLY A 361 15.14 -14.36 9.51
C GLY A 361 15.28 -14.51 11.03
N VAL A 362 14.96 -13.48 11.82
CA VAL A 362 15.21 -13.47 13.27
C VAL A 362 14.01 -13.01 14.06
N LEU A 363 13.43 -11.84 13.77
CA LEU A 363 12.43 -11.27 14.67
C LEU A 363 11.14 -12.08 14.69
N LYS A 364 10.61 -12.48 13.53
CA LYS A 364 9.39 -13.28 13.43
C LYS A 364 9.53 -14.63 14.12
N PRO A 365 10.59 -15.44 13.88
CA PRO A 365 10.80 -16.69 14.61
C PRO A 365 10.95 -16.56 16.13
N VAL A 366 11.57 -15.47 16.62
CA VAL A 366 11.90 -15.31 18.05
C VAL A 366 10.80 -14.61 18.84
N PHE A 367 10.20 -13.57 18.27
CA PHE A 367 9.30 -12.67 18.96
C PHE A 367 7.84 -12.80 18.52
N GLY A 368 7.55 -13.54 17.45
CA GLY A 368 6.22 -13.73 16.88
C GLY A 368 5.92 -12.80 15.71
N ASP A 369 4.72 -12.92 15.14
CA ASP A 369 4.32 -12.25 13.91
C ASP A 369 4.15 -10.73 14.09
N GLY A 370 4.89 -9.97 13.29
CA GLY A 370 4.86 -8.51 13.29
C GLY A 370 3.95 -7.90 12.24
N GLU A 371 3.21 -8.72 11.49
CA GLU A 371 2.34 -8.30 10.39
C GLU A 371 0.89 -8.69 10.58
N ARG A 372 0.63 -9.69 11.41
CA ARG A 372 -0.70 -10.23 11.64
C ARG A 372 -0.92 -10.46 13.11
N THR A 373 -2.13 -10.14 13.56
CA THR A 373 -2.58 -10.46 14.92
C THR A 373 -2.62 -11.98 15.08
N GLU A 374 -1.88 -12.51 16.05
CA GLU A 374 -1.93 -13.93 16.38
C GLU A 374 -3.17 -14.23 17.24
N GLU A 375 -3.92 -15.27 16.89
CA GLU A 375 -5.01 -15.74 17.74
C GLU A 375 -4.41 -16.30 19.03
N LYS A 376 -4.96 -15.91 20.19
CA LYS A 376 -4.58 -16.53 21.46
C LYS A 376 -5.03 -17.98 21.40
N ASP A 377 -4.06 -18.89 21.37
CA ASP A 377 -4.34 -20.31 21.52
C ASP A 377 -4.80 -20.55 22.97
N ASP A 378 -6.11 -20.56 23.17
CA ASP A 378 -6.75 -20.86 24.44
C ASP A 378 -6.59 -22.37 24.75
N GLY A 379 -5.36 -22.79 25.08
CA GLY A 379 -5.09 -23.99 25.85
C GLY A 379 -4.42 -25.16 25.14
N LYS A 380 -3.23 -25.50 25.68
CA LYS A 380 -2.45 -26.75 25.59
C LYS A 380 -1.48 -26.88 24.40
N ARG A 381 -0.22 -26.51 24.67
CA ARG A 381 0.79 -27.47 25.17
C ARG A 381 2.11 -26.78 25.51
N SER A 382 2.48 -26.87 26.79
CA SER A 382 3.88 -26.98 27.19
C SER A 382 4.55 -28.05 26.33
N LYS A 383 5.53 -27.66 25.51
CA LYS A 383 6.62 -28.55 25.12
C LYS A 383 7.84 -28.08 25.88
N SER A 384 8.09 -28.78 26.98
CA SER A 384 9.37 -28.75 27.66
C SER A 384 10.47 -29.04 26.64
N TRP A 385 11.46 -28.16 26.65
CA TRP A 385 12.73 -28.36 25.99
C TRP A 385 13.45 -29.48 26.76
N THR A 386 13.22 -30.73 26.37
CA THR A 386 14.08 -31.85 26.76
C THR A 386 15.11 -31.99 25.65
N GLY A 387 16.31 -31.48 25.91
CA GLY A 387 17.47 -31.68 25.06
C GLY A 387 17.73 -33.17 24.92
N ARG A 388 17.47 -33.69 23.72
CA ARG A 388 17.96 -34.99 23.27
C ARG A 388 19.29 -34.73 22.59
N THR A 389 20.38 -34.76 23.35
CA THR A 389 21.73 -34.79 22.79
C THR A 389 21.94 -36.12 22.11
N SER A 390 22.28 -36.07 20.82
CA SER A 390 22.94 -37.14 20.06
C SER A 390 24.14 -37.66 20.86
N GLY A 391 24.32 -38.97 21.02
CA GLY A 391 24.84 -39.77 19.93
C GLY A 391 26.35 -39.60 19.90
N THR A 392 27.03 -40.28 20.83
CA THR A 392 28.48 -40.53 20.77
C THR A 392 28.66 -42.02 20.57
N ASP A 393 29.28 -42.35 19.45
CA ASP A 393 29.78 -43.67 19.10
C ASP A 393 30.83 -44.12 20.11
N GLU A 394 30.64 -45.30 20.70
CA GLU A 394 31.75 -46.12 21.19
C GLU A 394 31.48 -47.59 20.83
N GLU A 395 32.15 -48.02 19.76
CA GLU A 395 32.53 -49.41 19.55
C GLU A 395 33.28 -49.93 20.79
N LYS A 396 32.80 -51.02 21.40
CA LYS A 396 33.56 -52.27 21.63
C LYS A 396 32.90 -53.16 22.67
N MET A 397 33.14 -54.46 22.46
CA MET A 397 32.95 -55.59 23.37
C MET A 397 31.58 -56.27 23.34
N GLY A 398 31.31 -56.96 22.22
CA GLY A 398 30.88 -58.35 22.34
C GLY A 398 32.11 -59.22 22.55
N LEU A 399 32.18 -59.93 23.68
CA LEU A 399 32.83 -61.23 23.91
C LEU A 399 32.91 -61.51 25.41
N LEU A 400 31.92 -62.26 25.91
CA LEU A 400 31.93 -63.35 26.90
C LEU A 400 30.64 -63.39 27.71
#